data_AF-A0A7K7KDL8-F1
#
_entry.id   AF-A0A7K7KDL8-F1
#
_cell.length_a   1.000
_cell.length_b   1.000
_cell.length_c   1.000
_cell.angle_alpha   90.00
_cell.angle_beta   90.00
_cell.angle_gamma   90.00
#
_symmetry.space_group_name_H-M   'P 1'
#
loop_
_entity.id
_entity.type
_entity.pdbx_description
1 polymer ?
#
loop_
_entity_poly.entity_id
_entity_poly.type
_entity_poly.pdbx_seq_one_letter_code
_entity_poly.pdbx_strand_id
1 'polypeptide(L)'
;PQPDGTSAPLEIVLLAKVSTGFPGVIQLLEWLELPNDIVMVLERPEQCQDLQHFIGAQGFLPEEVARELFRQVLEAVRHCTSCGVLHRDIKPENILLDLHTVQAKLIDFGCGTHLQDTAYTHFAGEPMQGPPEWSHFGWYYGKPATIWSLGILLHQMVCGEHPFRRGQNI
;
A
#
# COMPACT_ATOMS: atom_id res chain seq x y z
N PRO A 1 13.35 21.42 2.35
CA PRO A 1 14.58 21.48 1.54
C PRO A 1 15.76 20.89 2.32
N GLN A 2 16.39 19.85 1.79
CA GLN A 2 17.70 19.39 2.27
C GLN A 2 18.78 20.42 1.89
N PRO A 3 19.94 20.44 2.58
CA PRO A 3 20.94 21.50 2.42
C PRO A 3 21.61 21.60 1.04
N ASP A 4 21.33 20.67 0.13
CA ASP A 4 21.86 20.54 -1.24
C ASP A 4 20.88 21.04 -2.33
N GLY A 5 19.65 21.41 -1.99
CA GLY A 5 18.68 21.94 -2.95
C GLY A 5 17.94 20.87 -3.76
N THR A 6 18.22 19.58 -3.54
CA THR A 6 17.47 18.49 -4.16
C THR A 6 16.10 18.34 -3.48
N SER A 7 15.03 18.39 -4.26
CA SER A 7 13.68 18.07 -3.79
C SER A 7 13.36 16.63 -4.18
N ALA A 8 13.59 15.69 -3.25
CA ALA A 8 13.22 14.30 -3.46
C ALA A 8 11.71 14.16 -3.80
N PRO A 9 11.33 13.22 -4.69
CA PRO A 9 9.94 12.85 -4.94
C PRO A 9 9.20 12.52 -3.64
N LEU A 10 7.90 12.78 -3.64
CA LEU A 10 7.07 12.51 -2.48
C LEU A 10 7.14 11.03 -2.05
N GLU A 11 7.18 10.10 -3.00
CA GLU A 11 7.34 8.67 -2.72
C GLU A 11 8.57 8.38 -1.84
N ILE A 12 9.75 8.93 -2.19
CA ILE A 12 10.99 8.77 -1.42
C ILE A 12 10.83 9.38 -0.03
N VAL A 13 10.22 10.57 0.07
CA VAL A 13 9.99 11.23 1.36
C VAL A 13 9.08 10.39 2.26
N LEU A 14 8.01 9.81 1.71
CA LEU A 14 7.08 8.96 2.46
C LEU A 14 7.72 7.63 2.85
N LEU A 15 8.40 6.97 1.92
CA LEU A 15 9.06 5.69 2.15
C LEU A 15 10.18 5.83 3.19
N ALA A 16 10.97 6.91 3.14
CA ALA A 16 11.98 7.21 4.15
C ALA A 16 11.36 7.41 5.55
N LYS A 17 10.16 8.03 5.66
CA LYS A 17 9.47 8.21 6.95
C LYS A 17 8.99 6.91 7.59
N VAL A 18 8.70 5.90 6.79
CA VAL A 18 8.22 4.59 7.27
C VAL A 18 9.33 3.54 7.33
N SER A 19 10.47 3.76 6.69
CA SER A 19 11.65 2.88 6.70
C SER A 19 12.44 3.01 8.00
N THR A 20 11.82 2.63 9.11
CA THR A 20 12.40 2.68 10.46
C THR A 20 12.88 1.31 10.97
N GLY A 21 13.06 0.34 10.07
CA GLY A 21 13.31 -1.07 10.42
C GLY A 21 12.05 -1.86 10.79
N PHE A 22 10.86 -1.31 10.57
CA PHE A 22 9.61 -2.04 10.80
C PHE A 22 9.42 -3.12 9.71
N PRO A 23 9.24 -4.41 10.08
CA PRO A 23 9.33 -5.51 9.13
C PRO A 23 8.21 -5.54 8.08
N GLY A 24 7.02 -4.98 8.37
CA GLY A 24 5.86 -5.03 7.48
C GLY A 24 5.84 -3.97 6.38
N VAL A 25 6.91 -3.19 6.20
CA VAL A 25 7.08 -2.24 5.08
C VAL A 25 8.44 -2.52 4.45
N ILE A 26 8.55 -2.39 3.13
CA ILE A 26 9.84 -2.54 2.44
C ILE A 26 10.77 -1.39 2.82
N GLN A 27 12.03 -1.68 3.11
CA GLN A 27 12.97 -0.65 3.55
C GLN A 27 13.64 0.04 2.37
N LEU A 28 13.65 1.37 2.37
CA LEU A 28 14.52 2.18 1.53
C LEU A 28 15.94 2.15 2.09
N LEU A 29 16.88 1.60 1.32
CA LEU A 29 18.29 1.50 1.71
C LEU A 29 19.08 2.72 1.25
N GLU A 30 18.84 3.16 0.01
CA GLU A 30 19.49 4.30 -0.63
C GLU A 30 18.62 4.83 -1.76
N TRP A 31 18.80 6.10 -2.14
CA TRP A 31 18.27 6.63 -3.40
C TRP A 31 19.29 7.53 -4.08
N LEU A 32 19.25 7.55 -5.40
CA LEU A 32 20.19 8.26 -6.26
C LEU A 32 19.42 9.13 -7.25
N GLU A 33 19.87 10.36 -7.43
CA GLU A 33 19.39 11.26 -8.48
C GLU A 33 20.33 11.17 -9.69
N LEU A 34 19.80 10.77 -10.84
CA LEU A 34 20.46 10.77 -12.14
C LEU A 34 19.92 11.94 -12.97
N PRO A 35 20.58 12.35 -14.08
CA PRO A 35 20.16 13.51 -14.86
C PRO A 35 18.70 13.50 -15.35
N ASN A 36 18.13 12.32 -15.60
CA ASN A 36 16.74 12.17 -16.09
C ASN A 36 15.89 11.21 -15.24
N ASP A 37 16.49 10.56 -14.24
CA ASP A 37 15.87 9.43 -13.55
C ASP A 37 16.18 9.48 -12.06
N ILE A 38 15.33 8.84 -11.27
CA ILE A 38 15.56 8.64 -9.84
C ILE A 38 15.56 7.14 -9.59
N VAL A 39 16.60 6.66 -8.91
CA VAL A 39 16.79 5.24 -8.62
C VAL A 39 16.65 5.04 -7.12
N MET A 40 15.79 4.10 -6.72
CA MET A 40 15.67 3.65 -5.33
C MET A 40 16.30 2.28 -5.17
N VAL A 41 17.14 2.13 -4.15
CA VAL A 41 17.67 0.84 -3.70
C VAL A 41 16.82 0.40 -2.51
N LEU A 42 16.05 -0.67 -2.70
CA LEU A 42 15.11 -1.20 -1.72
C LEU A 42 15.59 -2.54 -1.16
N GLU A 43 15.16 -2.88 0.05
CA GLU A 43 15.18 -4.25 0.55
C GLU A 43 14.52 -5.19 -0.47
N ARG A 44 15.05 -6.40 -0.63
CA ARG A 44 14.43 -7.44 -1.44
C ARG A 44 14.50 -8.79 -0.71
N PRO A 45 13.38 -9.38 -0.27
CA PRO A 45 13.38 -10.74 0.24
C PRO A 45 13.82 -11.72 -0.87
N GLU A 46 14.54 -12.79 -0.51
CA GLU A 46 15.14 -13.69 -1.51
C GLU A 46 14.09 -14.47 -2.30
N GLN A 47 13.12 -15.05 -1.60
CA GLN A 47 12.00 -15.81 -2.16
C GLN A 47 10.70 -15.05 -1.89
N CYS A 48 10.33 -14.17 -2.82
CA CYS A 48 9.12 -13.38 -2.70
C CYS A 48 8.21 -13.45 -3.91
N GLN A 49 6.93 -13.27 -3.67
CA GLN A 49 5.91 -12.99 -4.68
C GLN A 49 4.90 -12.00 -4.12
N ASP A 50 4.24 -11.23 -4.97
CA ASP A 50 3.13 -10.40 -4.52
C ASP A 50 1.89 -11.24 -4.15
N LEU A 51 1.05 -10.67 -3.30
CA LEU A 51 -0.14 -11.33 -2.76
C LEU A 51 -1.18 -11.60 -3.86
N GLN A 52 -1.21 -10.81 -4.95
CA GLN A 52 -2.11 -11.05 -6.08
C GLN A 52 -1.80 -12.39 -6.75
N HIS A 53 -0.53 -12.66 -7.08
CA HIS A 53 -0.11 -13.95 -7.64
C HIS A 53 -0.31 -15.10 -6.65
N PHE A 54 -0.08 -14.87 -5.35
CA PHE A 54 -0.31 -15.89 -4.31
C PHE A 54 -1.78 -16.31 -4.19
N ILE A 55 -2.71 -15.34 -4.23
CA ILE A 55 -4.15 -15.60 -4.26
C ILE A 55 -4.52 -16.31 -5.56
N GLY A 56 -4.07 -15.78 -6.71
CA GLY A 56 -4.39 -16.33 -8.03
C GLY A 56 -3.97 -17.80 -8.20
N ALA A 57 -2.83 -18.19 -7.63
CA ALA A 57 -2.35 -19.58 -7.67
C ALA A 57 -3.23 -20.55 -6.84
N GLN A 58 -3.92 -20.06 -5.80
CA GLN A 58 -4.77 -20.87 -4.93
C GLN A 58 -6.27 -20.72 -5.24
N GLY A 59 -6.64 -19.75 -6.07
CA GLY A 59 -8.01 -19.30 -6.24
C GLY A 59 -8.42 -18.38 -5.09
N PHE A 60 -8.37 -18.86 -3.85
CA PHE A 60 -8.66 -18.09 -2.63
C PHE A 60 -7.82 -18.63 -1.45
N LEU A 61 -7.71 -17.85 -0.38
CA LEU A 61 -6.96 -18.24 0.81
C LEU A 61 -7.88 -18.83 1.88
N PRO A 62 -7.47 -19.91 2.56
CA PRO A 62 -8.13 -20.37 3.77
C PRO A 62 -8.17 -19.25 4.82
N GLU A 63 -9.27 -19.13 5.58
CA GLU A 63 -9.45 -18.04 6.55
C GLU A 63 -8.31 -17.92 7.57
N GLU A 64 -7.68 -19.04 7.94
CA GLU A 64 -6.54 -19.02 8.87
C GLU A 64 -5.32 -18.32 8.27
N VAL A 65 -5.01 -18.60 7.00
CA VAL A 65 -3.93 -17.95 6.26
C VAL A 65 -4.28 -16.49 6.02
N ALA A 66 -5.53 -16.22 5.59
CA ALA A 66 -5.99 -14.87 5.32
C ALA A 66 -5.96 -14.00 6.58
N ARG A 67 -6.37 -14.53 7.74
CA ARG A 67 -6.36 -13.84 9.03
C ARG A 67 -4.95 -13.42 9.42
N GLU A 68 -3.97 -14.30 9.28
CA GLU A 68 -2.60 -14.00 9.68
C GLU A 68 -1.96 -12.96 8.75
N LEU A 69 -2.09 -13.12 7.44
CA LEU A 69 -1.60 -12.12 6.48
C LEU A 69 -2.30 -10.77 6.64
N PHE A 70 -3.62 -10.76 6.83
CA PHE A 70 -4.38 -9.54 7.02
C PHE A 70 -4.01 -8.83 8.31
N ARG A 71 -3.73 -9.57 9.40
CA ARG A 71 -3.18 -9.02 10.65
C ARG A 71 -1.86 -8.28 10.41
N GLN A 72 -0.94 -8.87 9.65
CA GLN A 72 0.33 -8.24 9.31
C GLN A 72 0.15 -6.97 8.46
N VAL A 73 -0.77 -6.99 7.48
CA VAL A 73 -1.11 -5.80 6.69
C VAL A 73 -1.71 -4.69 7.57
N LEU A 74 -2.59 -5.02 8.51
CA LEU A 74 -3.13 -4.04 9.46
C LEU A 74 -2.02 -3.41 10.31
N GLU A 75 -1.02 -4.19 10.73
CA GLU A 75 0.14 -3.69 11.46
C GLU A 75 1.01 -2.76 10.61
N ALA A 76 1.24 -3.10 9.34
CA ALA A 76 1.94 -2.24 8.39
C ALA A 76 1.22 -0.91 8.13
N VAL A 77 -0.09 -0.93 7.97
CA VAL A 77 -0.91 0.28 7.78
C VAL A 77 -0.92 1.13 9.05
N ARG A 78 -1.01 0.51 10.23
CA ARG A 78 -0.89 1.20 11.52
C ARG A 78 0.49 1.85 11.68
N HIS A 79 1.55 1.16 11.28
CA HIS A 79 2.90 1.72 11.26
C HIS A 79 2.96 2.96 10.37
N CYS A 80 2.52 2.86 9.11
CA CYS A 80 2.49 3.99 8.18
C CYS A 80 1.73 5.20 8.73
N THR A 81 0.53 4.96 9.25
CA THR A 81 -0.31 6.04 9.82
C THR A 81 0.33 6.65 11.07
N SER A 82 1.02 5.87 11.91
CA SER A 82 1.77 6.38 13.07
C SER A 82 2.96 7.27 12.66
N CYS A 83 3.56 7.02 11.50
CA CYS A 83 4.58 7.87 10.89
C CYS A 83 4.00 9.08 10.14
N GLY A 84 2.68 9.27 10.17
CA GLY A 84 2.00 10.35 9.45
C GLY A 84 1.99 10.15 7.93
N VAL A 85 1.97 8.91 7.47
CA VAL A 85 1.92 8.53 6.05
C VAL A 85 0.60 7.79 5.75
N LEU A 86 -0.02 8.16 4.64
CA LEU A 86 -1.20 7.50 4.09
C LEU A 86 -0.82 6.87 2.75
N HIS A 87 -0.98 5.54 2.62
CA HIS A 87 -0.56 4.80 1.42
C HIS A 87 -1.46 5.04 0.20
N ARG A 88 -2.79 5.09 0.40
CA ARG A 88 -3.84 5.30 -0.61
C ARG A 88 -4.00 4.25 -1.73
N ASP A 89 -3.15 3.24 -1.79
CA ASP A 89 -3.19 2.19 -2.82
C ASP A 89 -2.92 0.81 -2.21
N ILE A 90 -3.68 0.46 -1.17
CA ILE A 90 -3.58 -0.85 -0.50
C ILE A 90 -4.37 -1.86 -1.32
N LYS A 91 -3.66 -2.80 -1.95
CA LYS A 91 -4.18 -3.84 -2.81
C LYS A 91 -3.22 -5.03 -2.87
N PRO A 92 -3.64 -6.22 -3.31
CA PRO A 92 -2.79 -7.41 -3.32
C PRO A 92 -1.47 -7.24 -4.09
N GLU A 93 -1.46 -6.45 -5.16
CA GLU A 93 -0.27 -6.16 -5.97
C GLU A 93 0.82 -5.41 -5.19
N ASN A 94 0.40 -4.60 -4.21
CA ASN A 94 1.30 -3.77 -3.40
C ASN A 94 1.67 -4.43 -2.07
N ILE A 95 1.45 -5.75 -1.94
CA ILE A 95 1.83 -6.53 -0.76
C ILE A 95 2.75 -7.66 -1.21
N LEU A 96 4.02 -7.58 -0.82
CA LEU A 96 5.02 -8.58 -1.09
C LEU A 96 5.04 -9.62 0.04
N LEU A 97 4.98 -10.90 -0.30
CA LEU A 97 5.10 -12.01 0.65
C LEU A 97 6.50 -12.60 0.56
N ASP A 98 7.20 -12.68 1.70
CA ASP A 98 8.34 -13.57 1.86
C ASP A 98 7.83 -14.99 2.08
N LEU A 99 8.15 -15.91 1.16
CA LEU A 99 7.65 -17.28 1.16
C LEU A 99 8.36 -18.18 2.16
N HIS A 100 9.53 -17.77 2.64
CA HIS A 100 10.24 -18.50 3.68
C HIS A 100 9.70 -18.15 5.07
N THR A 101 9.51 -16.86 5.33
CA THR A 101 9.10 -16.37 6.66
C THR A 101 7.60 -16.14 6.81
N VAL A 102 6.85 -16.17 5.69
CA VAL A 102 5.42 -15.84 5.62
C VAL A 102 5.13 -14.42 6.13
N GLN A 103 6.08 -13.51 5.88
CA GLN A 103 5.95 -12.08 6.22
C GLN A 103 5.41 -11.28 5.05
N ALA A 104 4.38 -10.47 5.29
CA ALA A 104 3.82 -9.51 4.36
C ALA A 104 4.50 -8.14 4.52
N LYS A 105 4.90 -7.55 3.40
CA LYS A 105 5.56 -6.24 3.30
C LYS A 105 4.80 -5.34 2.36
N LEU A 106 4.39 -4.18 2.85
CA LEU A 106 3.77 -3.13 2.02
C LEU A 106 4.85 -2.45 1.15
N ILE A 107 4.54 -2.29 -0.14
CA ILE A 107 5.41 -1.68 -1.16
C ILE A 107 4.64 -0.59 -1.93
N ASP A 108 5.36 0.18 -2.76
CA ASP A 108 4.79 1.20 -3.67
C ASP A 108 4.05 2.35 -2.98
N PHE A 109 4.83 3.36 -2.58
CA PHE A 109 4.29 4.59 -1.98
C PHE A 109 4.07 5.68 -3.02
N GLY A 110 4.07 5.36 -4.32
CA GLY A 110 3.90 6.31 -5.42
C GLY A 110 2.56 7.03 -5.39
N CYS A 111 1.51 6.35 -4.91
CA CYS A 111 0.20 6.94 -4.68
C CYS A 111 0.06 7.58 -3.29
N GLY A 112 1.07 7.51 -2.44
CA GLY A 112 1.00 7.93 -1.04
C GLY A 112 0.82 9.44 -0.85
N THR A 113 0.55 9.84 0.39
CA THR A 113 0.55 11.25 0.81
C THR A 113 0.79 11.38 2.32
N HIS A 114 0.96 12.60 2.81
CA HIS A 114 0.99 12.87 4.23
C HIS A 114 -0.40 12.67 4.84
N LEU A 115 -0.45 11.98 5.97
CA LEU A 115 -1.69 11.85 6.73
C LEU A 115 -2.12 13.21 7.28
N GLN A 116 -3.37 13.59 7.04
CA GLN A 116 -3.99 14.78 7.59
C GLN A 116 -5.42 14.46 8.06
N ASP A 117 -5.95 15.27 8.98
CA ASP A 117 -7.31 15.10 9.51
C ASP A 117 -8.39 15.76 8.63
N THR A 118 -7.97 16.56 7.65
CA THR A 118 -8.87 17.21 6.66
C THR A 118 -9.17 16.30 5.48
N ALA A 119 -10.25 16.60 4.77
CA ALA A 119 -10.63 15.86 3.57
C ALA A 119 -9.58 16.02 2.45
N TYR A 120 -9.34 14.95 1.72
CA TYR A 120 -8.56 14.95 0.49
C TYR A 120 -9.50 15.15 -0.69
N THR A 121 -9.15 16.09 -1.58
CA THR A 121 -9.92 16.41 -2.81
C THR A 121 -9.22 15.90 -4.07
N HIS A 122 -8.16 15.12 -3.91
CA HIS A 122 -7.38 14.53 -5.00
C HIS A 122 -7.12 13.05 -4.68
N PHE A 123 -7.28 12.20 -5.67
CA PHE A 123 -7.00 10.76 -5.58
C PHE A 123 -5.91 10.40 -6.59
N ALA A 124 -4.87 9.72 -6.12
CA ALA A 124 -3.74 9.31 -6.96
C ALA A 124 -3.75 7.81 -7.29
N GLY A 125 -4.53 7.00 -6.56
CA GLY A 125 -4.71 5.58 -6.88
C GLY A 125 -5.65 5.37 -8.07
N GLU A 126 -5.97 4.10 -8.37
CA GLU A 126 -6.94 3.78 -9.42
C GLU A 126 -8.36 4.26 -9.04
N PRO A 127 -8.96 5.23 -9.76
CA PRO A 127 -10.21 5.87 -9.33
C PRO A 127 -11.38 4.90 -9.11
N MET A 128 -11.41 3.78 -9.84
CA MET A 128 -12.44 2.75 -9.70
C MET A 128 -12.31 1.88 -8.44
N GLN A 129 -11.17 1.97 -7.73
CA GLN A 129 -10.91 1.25 -6.47
C GLN A 129 -11.10 2.14 -5.24
N GLY A 130 -11.43 3.42 -5.45
CA GLY A 130 -11.67 4.37 -4.36
C GLY A 130 -12.93 4.06 -3.55
N PRO A 131 -13.05 4.64 -2.34
CA PRO A 131 -14.26 4.51 -1.53
C PRO A 131 -15.44 5.26 -2.17
N PRO A 132 -16.69 4.88 -1.90
CA PRO A 132 -17.87 5.42 -2.58
C PRO A 132 -18.03 6.94 -2.38
N GLU A 133 -17.58 7.51 -1.26
CA GLU A 133 -17.58 8.95 -1.05
C GLU A 133 -16.70 9.71 -2.04
N TRP A 134 -15.62 9.11 -2.54
CA TRP A 134 -14.80 9.71 -3.59
C TRP A 134 -15.59 9.80 -4.90
N SER A 135 -16.25 8.70 -5.29
CA SER A 135 -17.08 8.65 -6.49
C SER A 135 -18.27 9.60 -6.43
N HIS A 136 -18.88 9.75 -5.26
CA HIS A 136 -20.10 10.55 -5.08
C HIS A 136 -19.82 12.03 -4.82
N PHE A 137 -18.81 12.35 -4.02
CA PHE A 137 -18.57 13.73 -3.55
C PHE A 137 -17.25 14.34 -4.07
N GLY A 138 -16.35 13.54 -4.65
CA GLY A 138 -15.02 14.00 -5.05
C GLY A 138 -14.08 14.31 -3.89
N TRP A 139 -14.38 13.82 -2.68
CA TRP A 139 -13.51 13.94 -1.51
C TRP A 139 -13.67 12.76 -0.55
N TYR A 140 -12.64 12.50 0.26
CA TYR A 140 -12.64 11.42 1.26
C TYR A 140 -11.77 11.79 2.46
N TYR A 141 -11.96 11.09 3.57
CA TYR A 141 -11.05 11.14 4.71
C TYR A 141 -10.10 9.94 4.67
N GLY A 142 -8.82 10.18 4.96
CA GLY A 142 -7.77 9.18 4.73
C GLY A 142 -7.96 7.87 5.51
N LYS A 143 -8.29 7.96 6.81
CA LYS A 143 -8.48 6.76 7.65
C LYS A 143 -9.71 5.93 7.22
N PRO A 144 -10.92 6.50 7.05
CA PRO A 144 -12.06 5.74 6.52
C PRO A 144 -11.81 5.11 5.14
N ALA A 145 -11.20 5.86 4.21
CA ALA A 145 -10.85 5.33 2.88
C ALA A 145 -9.88 4.16 2.96
N THR A 146 -8.93 4.20 3.89
CA THR A 146 -7.99 3.09 4.14
C THR A 146 -8.72 1.83 4.63
N ILE A 147 -9.72 1.98 5.52
CA ILE A 147 -10.54 0.87 5.99
C ILE A 147 -11.37 0.26 4.84
N TRP A 148 -11.86 1.08 3.92
CA TRP A 148 -12.53 0.60 2.71
C TRP A 148 -11.61 -0.29 1.87
N SER A 149 -10.41 0.19 1.52
CA SER A 149 -9.42 -0.61 0.77
C SER A 149 -9.04 -1.90 1.49
N LEU A 150 -8.89 -1.87 2.82
CA LEU A 150 -8.66 -3.07 3.64
C LEU A 150 -9.81 -4.07 3.57
N GLY A 151 -11.06 -3.60 3.51
CA GLY A 151 -12.23 -4.47 3.31
C GLY A 151 -12.22 -5.15 1.94
N ILE A 152 -11.88 -4.42 0.88
CA ILE A 152 -11.72 -4.96 -0.47
C ILE A 152 -10.61 -6.03 -0.48
N LEU A 153 -9.45 -5.71 0.10
CA LEU A 153 -8.32 -6.62 0.21
C LEU A 153 -8.72 -7.93 0.91
N LEU A 154 -9.37 -7.84 2.08
CA LEU A 154 -9.80 -9.02 2.82
C LEU A 154 -10.78 -9.88 2.01
N HIS A 155 -11.72 -9.26 1.29
CA HIS A 155 -12.61 -9.98 0.39
C HIS A 155 -11.84 -10.72 -0.71
N GLN A 156 -10.91 -10.03 -1.38
CA GLN A 156 -10.07 -10.66 -2.41
C GLN A 156 -9.28 -11.86 -1.85
N MET A 157 -8.78 -11.76 -0.62
CA MET A 157 -8.06 -12.85 0.03
C MET A 157 -8.95 -14.09 0.22
N VAL A 158 -10.19 -13.94 0.70
CA VAL A 158 -11.04 -15.09 1.07
C VAL A 158 -11.99 -15.55 -0.04
N CYS A 159 -12.24 -14.72 -1.05
CA CYS A 159 -13.13 -15.03 -2.18
C CYS A 159 -12.38 -15.18 -3.50
N GLY A 160 -11.12 -14.75 -3.60
CA GLY A 160 -10.32 -14.88 -4.80
C GLY A 160 -10.57 -13.85 -5.89
N GLU A 161 -11.58 -12.99 -5.71
CA GLU A 161 -12.00 -12.00 -6.68
C GLU A 161 -12.34 -10.66 -6.03
N HIS A 162 -12.28 -9.60 -6.84
CA HIS A 162 -12.67 -8.27 -6.41
C HIS A 162 -14.19 -8.21 -6.16
N PRO A 163 -14.67 -7.68 -5.02
CA PRO A 163 -16.10 -7.70 -4.64
C PRO A 163 -17.00 -6.92 -5.61
N PHE A 164 -16.46 -5.89 -6.26
CA PHE A 164 -17.19 -5.05 -7.21
C PHE A 164 -16.73 -5.36 -8.63
N ARG A 165 -17.67 -5.67 -9.55
CA ARG A 165 -17.31 -5.93 -10.94
C ARG A 165 -16.95 -4.63 -11.66
N ARG A 166 -15.93 -4.68 -12.53
CA ARG A 166 -15.61 -3.57 -13.45
C ARG A 166 -16.90 -3.13 -14.18
N GLY A 167 -17.24 -1.84 -14.06
CA GLY A 167 -18.42 -1.25 -14.70
C GLY A 167 -19.69 -1.20 -13.86
N GLN A 168 -19.67 -1.68 -12.60
CA GLN A 168 -20.73 -1.35 -11.64
C GLN A 168 -20.41 0.00 -10.99
N ASN A 169 -21.30 0.97 -11.13
CA ASN A 169 -21.25 2.18 -10.32
C ASN A 169 -21.52 1.77 -8.86
N ILE A 170 -20.55 2.04 -8.00
CA ILE A 170 -20.68 1.97 -6.54
C ILE A 170 -21.05 3.36 -6.05
#